data_AF-A0A6F8PT79-F1
#
_entry.id   AF-A0A6F8PT79-F1
#
_cell.length_a   1.000
_cell.length_b   1.000
_cell.length_c   1.000
_cell.angle_alpha   90.00
_cell.angle_beta   90.00
_cell.angle_gamma   90.00
#
_symmetry.space_group_name_H-M   'P 1'
#
loop_
_entity.id
_entity.type
_entity.pdbx_description
1 polymer ?
#
loop_
_entity_poly.entity_id
_entity_poly.type
_entity_poly.pdbx_seq_one_letter_code
_entity_poly.pdbx_strand_id
1 'polypeptide(L)'
;MNTHSSPSLPDALAIYNELYSVIKQTQGAVELPYADECLLGGLYRQALFGDCIRTGPSRNDLHDYHKHEIWCCLKGISREEATTLFIQELNRVKTTIQQSIEQLEMKTIHPIFYPTPVFQAKSF
;
A
#
# COMPACT_ATOMS: atom_id res chain seq x y z
N MET A 1 35.58 -1.35 2.72
CA MET A 1 34.68 -0.50 1.92
C MET A 1 33.35 -1.22 1.86
N ASN A 2 32.39 -0.84 2.70
CA ASN A 2 31.04 -1.42 2.64
C ASN A 2 30.35 -0.79 1.44
N THR A 3 30.23 -1.54 0.35
CA THR A 3 29.36 -1.20 -0.77
C THR A 3 27.93 -1.38 -0.28
N HIS A 4 27.40 -0.38 0.42
CA HIS A 4 25.95 -0.24 0.53
C HIS A 4 25.46 0.05 -0.89
N SER A 5 25.07 -1.01 -1.61
CA SER A 5 24.39 -0.87 -2.88
C SER A 5 23.16 -0.01 -2.62
N SER A 6 23.17 1.21 -3.16
CA SER A 6 21.99 2.07 -3.14
C SER A 6 20.82 1.27 -3.71
N PRO A 7 19.68 1.27 -3.04
CA PRO A 7 18.59 0.40 -3.42
C PRO A 7 18.09 0.80 -4.81
N SER A 8 17.94 -0.19 -5.69
CA SER A 8 17.69 0.07 -7.10
C SER A 8 16.20 0.11 -7.41
N LEU A 9 15.81 0.90 -8.42
CA LEU A 9 14.42 0.96 -8.88
C LEU A 9 13.88 -0.41 -9.34
N PRO A 10 14.66 -1.29 -10.00
CA PRO A 10 14.25 -2.67 -10.26
C PRO A 10 13.87 -3.46 -9.01
N ASP A 11 14.64 -3.32 -7.92
CA ASP A 11 14.33 -4.00 -6.65
C ASP A 11 13.02 -3.48 -6.06
N ALA A 12 12.80 -2.16 -6.12
CA ALA A 12 11.57 -1.54 -5.66
C ALA A 12 10.35 -2.01 -6.47
N LEU A 13 10.50 -2.17 -7.79
CA LEU A 13 9.44 -2.66 -8.67
C LEU A 13 9.10 -4.13 -8.39
N ALA A 14 10.09 -4.95 -8.04
CA ALA A 14 9.85 -6.33 -7.62
C ALA A 14 8.98 -6.38 -6.35
N ILE A 15 9.30 -5.54 -5.35
CA ILE A 15 8.51 -5.42 -4.11
C ILE A 15 7.09 -4.91 -4.41
N TYR A 16 6.95 -3.90 -5.27
CA TYR A 16 5.64 -3.38 -5.68
C TYR A 16 4.77 -4.45 -6.35
N ASN A 17 5.34 -5.24 -7.27
CA ASN A 17 4.64 -6.32 -7.96
C ASN A 17 4.24 -7.45 -7.00
N GLU A 18 5.11 -7.80 -6.05
CA GLU A 18 4.81 -8.76 -4.99
C GLU A 18 3.62 -8.29 -4.15
N LEU A 19 3.63 -7.03 -3.70
CA LEU A 19 2.55 -6.43 -2.92
C LEU A 19 1.20 -6.50 -3.64
N TYR A 20 1.16 -6.10 -4.91
CA TYR A 20 -0.07 -6.17 -5.72
C TYR A 20 -0.55 -7.61 -5.94
N SER A 21 0.37 -8.57 -6.08
CA SER A 21 0.03 -9.98 -6.19
C SER A 21 -0.65 -10.49 -4.91
N VAL A 22 -0.11 -10.14 -3.74
CA VAL A 22 -0.69 -10.49 -2.42
C VAL A 22 -2.08 -9.87 -2.26
N ILE A 23 -2.23 -8.58 -2.55
CA ILE A 23 -3.53 -7.89 -2.48
C ILE A 23 -4.55 -8.59 -3.39
N LYS A 24 -4.16 -8.96 -4.62
CA LYS A 24 -5.04 -9.67 -5.56
C LYS A 24 -5.49 -11.03 -5.05
N GLN A 25 -4.65 -11.74 -4.30
CA GLN A 25 -5.01 -13.04 -3.69
C GLN A 25 -6.10 -12.90 -2.62
N THR A 26 -6.25 -11.73 -2.00
CA THR A 26 -7.31 -11.48 -1.01
C THR A 26 -8.72 -11.35 -1.63
N GLN A 27 -8.84 -11.43 -2.97
CA GLN A 27 -10.11 -11.31 -3.69
C GLN A 27 -10.93 -10.05 -3.33
N GLY A 28 -10.24 -8.95 -3.02
CA GLY A 28 -10.86 -7.67 -2.64
C GLY A 28 -11.17 -7.52 -1.15
N ALA A 29 -10.79 -8.49 -0.31
CA ALA A 29 -10.95 -8.37 1.14
C ALA A 29 -9.97 -7.36 1.77
N VAL A 30 -8.83 -7.13 1.13
CA VAL A 30 -7.86 -6.10 1.49
C VAL A 30 -7.55 -5.29 0.25
N GLU A 31 -7.48 -3.97 0.40
CA GLU A 31 -7.14 -3.04 -0.67
C GLU A 31 -5.99 -2.13 -0.23
N LEU A 32 -5.25 -1.65 -1.22
CA LEU A 32 -4.23 -0.62 -1.00
C LEU A 32 -4.93 0.68 -0.60
N PRO A 33 -4.57 1.32 0.53
CA PRO A 33 -5.15 2.60 0.87
C PRO A 33 -4.88 3.62 -0.25
N TYR A 34 -5.93 4.34 -0.65
CA TYR A 34 -5.87 5.25 -1.80
C TYR A 34 -4.75 6.30 -1.69
N ALA A 35 -4.53 6.84 -0.49
CA ALA A 35 -3.47 7.81 -0.22
C ALA A 35 -2.08 7.20 -0.47
N ASP A 36 -1.88 5.95 -0.04
CA ASP A 36 -0.62 5.22 -0.20
C ASP A 36 -0.37 4.91 -1.67
N GLU A 37 -1.41 4.52 -2.41
CA GLU A 37 -1.31 4.31 -3.85
C GLU A 37 -0.90 5.58 -4.60
N CYS A 38 -1.51 6.71 -4.24
CA CYS A 38 -1.18 7.99 -4.86
C CYS A 38 0.27 8.40 -4.54
N LEU A 39 0.71 8.22 -3.29
CA LEU A 39 2.06 8.55 -2.85
C LEU A 39 3.12 7.69 -3.56
N LEU A 40 2.90 6.38 -3.60
CA LEU A 40 3.75 5.43 -4.32
C LEU A 40 3.85 5.80 -5.81
N GLY A 41 2.72 6.16 -6.43
CA GLY A 41 2.68 6.61 -7.82
C GLY A 41 3.48 7.89 -8.08
N GLY A 42 3.42 8.86 -7.16
CA GLY A 42 4.19 10.11 -7.25
C GLY A 42 5.70 9.88 -7.09
N LEU A 43 6.09 9.14 -6.05
CA LEU A 43 7.49 8.78 -5.77
C LEU A 43 8.12 7.98 -6.91
N TYR A 44 7.37 7.01 -7.47
CA TYR A 44 7.83 6.23 -8.63
C TYR A 44 8.10 7.12 -9.86
N ARG A 45 7.22 8.10 -10.14
CA ARG A 45 7.42 9.05 -11.25
C ARG A 45 8.62 9.96 -11.00
N GLN A 46 8.84 10.44 -9.77
CA GLN A 46 10.03 11.22 -9.41
C GLN A 46 11.31 10.39 -9.55
N ALA A 47 11.31 9.13 -9.10
CA ALA A 47 12.46 8.23 -9.23
C ALA A 47 12.81 7.93 -10.71
N LEU A 48 11.80 7.80 -11.57
CA LEU A 48 11.97 7.54 -13.00
C LEU A 48 12.41 8.77 -13.79
N PHE A 49 11.68 9.87 -13.64
CA PHE A 49 11.72 11.00 -14.55
C PHE A 49 12.35 12.26 -13.94
N GLY A 50 12.57 12.27 -12.61
CA GLY A 50 12.90 13.49 -11.88
C GLY A 50 11.68 14.42 -11.81
N ASP A 51 11.94 15.72 -11.70
CA ASP A 51 10.91 16.75 -11.50
C ASP A 51 9.77 16.70 -12.53
N CYS A 52 8.56 16.95 -12.04
CA CYS A 52 7.39 17.05 -12.89
C CYS A 52 7.46 18.28 -13.81
N ILE A 53 7.55 18.02 -15.12
CA ILE A 53 7.51 19.04 -16.19
C ILE A 53 6.28 18.92 -17.10
N ARG A 54 5.43 17.91 -16.85
CA ARG A 54 4.31 17.57 -17.74
C ARG A 54 3.05 18.27 -17.27
N THR A 55 2.20 18.66 -18.21
CA THR A 55 0.83 19.06 -17.89
C THR A 55 0.07 17.85 -17.33
N GLY A 56 -0.64 18.07 -16.23
CA GLY A 56 -1.37 17.02 -15.54
C GLY A 56 -2.56 16.46 -16.29
N PRO A 57 -3.04 15.27 -15.90
CA PRO A 57 -4.25 14.69 -16.44
C PRO A 57 -5.48 15.51 -16.03
N SER A 58 -6.60 15.28 -16.74
CA SER A 58 -7.88 15.90 -16.41
C SER A 58 -8.38 15.43 -15.04
N ARG A 59 -9.09 16.31 -14.32
CA ARG A 59 -9.77 15.98 -13.06
C ARG A 59 -10.88 14.93 -13.20
N ASN A 60 -11.23 14.55 -14.42
CA ASN A 60 -12.15 13.43 -14.68
C ASN A 60 -11.49 12.07 -14.36
N ASP A 61 -10.16 12.00 -14.36
CA ASP A 61 -9.40 10.87 -13.82
C ASP A 61 -8.76 11.30 -12.50
N LEU A 62 -9.55 11.25 -11.43
CA LEU A 62 -9.13 11.66 -10.09
C LEU A 62 -7.92 10.85 -9.61
N HIS A 63 -7.79 9.60 -10.05
CA HIS A 63 -6.72 8.73 -9.63
C HIS A 63 -5.38 9.20 -10.21
N ASP A 64 -5.29 9.32 -11.52
CA ASP A 64 -4.06 9.80 -12.14
C ASP A 64 -3.79 11.27 -11.82
N TYR A 65 -4.85 12.07 -11.61
CA TYR A 65 -4.74 13.45 -11.13
C TYR A 65 -4.01 13.54 -9.80
N HIS A 66 -4.42 12.78 -8.77
CA HIS A 66 -3.75 12.85 -7.47
C HIS A 66 -2.32 12.29 -7.49
N LYS A 67 -2.05 11.22 -8.25
CA LYS A 67 -0.68 10.74 -8.49
C LYS A 67 0.20 11.83 -9.11
N HIS A 68 -0.36 12.60 -10.05
CA HIS A 68 0.34 13.70 -10.70
C HIS A 68 0.56 14.90 -9.77
N GLU A 69 -0.45 15.29 -8.97
CA GLU A 69 -0.32 16.35 -7.97
C GLU A 69 0.78 16.04 -6.96
N ILE A 70 0.83 14.80 -6.44
CA ILE A 70 1.91 14.38 -5.55
C ILE A 70 3.27 14.48 -6.26
N TRP A 71 3.37 14.02 -7.51
CA TRP A 71 4.62 14.15 -8.27
C TRP A 71 5.05 15.62 -8.42
N CYS A 72 4.12 16.54 -8.66
CA CYS A 72 4.40 17.98 -8.67
C CYS A 72 4.92 18.49 -7.32
N CYS A 73 4.40 17.99 -6.20
CA CYS A 73 4.84 18.36 -4.85
C CYS A 73 6.24 17.84 -4.49
N LEU A 74 6.73 16.79 -5.17
CA LEU A 74 8.05 16.19 -4.94
C LEU A 74 9.18 16.92 -5.68
N LYS A 75 8.90 18.06 -6.32
CA LYS A 75 9.88 18.83 -7.09
C LYS A 75 11.10 19.21 -6.24
N GLY A 76 12.29 18.98 -6.80
CA GLY A 76 13.57 19.25 -6.14
C GLY A 76 14.16 18.06 -5.40
N ILE A 77 13.42 16.96 -5.23
CA ILE A 77 13.93 15.71 -4.67
C ILE A 77 14.72 14.95 -5.75
N SER A 78 15.89 14.41 -5.39
CA SER A 78 16.69 13.64 -6.35
C SER A 78 16.05 12.29 -6.69
N ARG A 79 16.50 11.66 -7.77
CA ARG A 79 15.97 10.34 -8.16
C ARG A 79 16.35 9.26 -7.15
N GLU A 80 17.53 9.37 -6.58
CA GLU A 80 18.05 8.47 -5.54
C GLU A 80 17.26 8.61 -4.23
N GLU A 81 16.95 9.85 -3.85
CA GLU A 81 16.13 10.14 -2.67
C GLU A 81 14.69 9.66 -2.89
N ALA A 82 14.09 9.93 -4.06
CA ALA A 82 12.76 9.45 -4.40
C ALA A 82 12.69 7.91 -4.42
N THR A 83 13.72 7.22 -4.91
CA THR A 83 13.81 5.75 -4.88
C THR A 83 13.88 5.23 -3.44
N THR A 84 14.64 5.91 -2.58
CA THR A 84 14.75 5.55 -1.15
C THR A 84 13.40 5.70 -0.46
N LEU A 85 12.73 6.84 -0.64
CA LEU A 85 11.40 7.11 -0.09
C LEU A 85 10.34 6.13 -0.62
N PHE A 86 10.40 5.80 -1.92
CA PHE A 86 9.51 4.82 -2.54
C PHE A 86 9.62 3.45 -1.87
N ILE A 87 10.84 3.00 -1.58
CA ILE A 87 11.09 1.70 -0.93
C ILE A 87 10.67 1.71 0.54
N GLN A 88 10.92 2.83 1.25
CA GLN A 88 10.45 2.98 2.63
C GLN A 88 8.93 2.87 2.70
N GLU A 89 8.24 3.57 1.80
CA GLU A 89 6.79 3.56 1.75
C GLU A 89 6.23 2.20 1.34
N LEU A 90 6.85 1.54 0.36
CA LEU A 90 6.52 0.16 -0.03
C LEU A 90 6.58 -0.79 1.16
N ASN A 91 7.64 -0.73 1.96
CA ASN A 91 7.80 -1.60 3.11
C ASN A 91 6.76 -1.31 4.20
N ARG A 92 6.49 -0.02 4.48
CA ARG A 92 5.46 0.40 5.44
C ARG A 92 4.08 -0.14 5.04
N VAL A 93 3.75 0.00 3.77
CA VAL A 93 2.47 -0.45 3.22
C VAL A 93 2.37 -1.97 3.21
N LYS A 94 3.44 -2.68 2.81
CA LYS A 94 3.52 -4.15 2.88
C LYS A 94 3.22 -4.66 4.30
N THR A 95 3.82 -4.05 5.33
CA THR A 95 3.54 -4.41 6.72
C THR A 95 2.08 -4.15 7.10
N THR A 96 1.51 -3.02 6.69
CA THR A 96 0.11 -2.66 6.99
C THR A 96 -0.88 -3.64 6.36
N ILE A 97 -0.63 -4.02 5.10
CA ILE A 97 -1.44 -5.01 4.37
C ILE A 97 -1.33 -6.38 5.04
N GLN A 98 -0.11 -6.81 5.40
CA GLN A 98 0.10 -8.09 6.08
C GLN A 98 -0.67 -8.17 7.41
N GLN A 99 -0.62 -7.11 8.22
CA GLN A 99 -1.39 -7.01 9.46
C GLN A 99 -2.91 -7.07 9.22
N SER A 100 -3.38 -6.45 8.13
CA SER A 100 -4.80 -6.46 7.77
C SER A 100 -5.26 -7.86 7.36
N ILE A 101 -4.42 -8.61 6.64
CA ILE A 101 -4.67 -10.02 6.29
C ILE A 101 -4.75 -10.88 7.55
N GLU A 102 -3.77 -10.77 8.45
CA GLU A 102 -3.74 -11.54 9.72
C GLU A 102 -4.99 -11.26 10.58
N GLN A 103 -5.45 -10.01 10.64
CA GLN A 103 -6.67 -9.65 11.37
C GLN A 103 -7.94 -10.27 10.76
N LEU A 104 -8.00 -10.40 9.43
CA LEU A 104 -9.11 -11.08 8.75
C LEU A 104 -9.10 -12.59 9.05
N GLU A 105 -7.93 -13.22 9.04
CA GLU A 105 -7.77 -14.64 9.37
C GLU A 105 -8.21 -14.93 10.82
N MET A 106 -7.81 -14.08 11.78
CA MET A 106 -8.22 -14.21 13.18
C MET A 106 -9.73 -14.04 13.40
N LYS A 107 -10.38 -13.12 12.68
CA LYS A 107 -11.85 -12.95 12.74
C LYS A 107 -12.62 -14.16 12.20
N THR A 108 -12.02 -14.91 11.28
CA THR A 108 -12.66 -16.05 10.62
C THR A 108 -12.60 -17.32 11.50
N ILE A 109 -11.61 -17.44 12.38
CA ILE A 109 -11.37 -18.64 13.22
C ILE A 109 -12.14 -18.60 14.56
N HIS A 110 -12.60 -17.43 15.02
CA HIS A 110 -13.40 -17.31 16.24
C HIS A 110 -14.82 -16.77 15.95
N PRO A 111 -15.73 -17.58 15.38
CA PRO A 111 -17.13 -17.32 15.57
C PRO A 111 -17.39 -17.46 17.08
N ILE A 112 -17.75 -16.36 17.73
CA ILE A 112 -18.14 -16.33 19.13
C ILE A 112 -19.21 -17.40 19.32
N PHE A 113 -18.83 -18.54 19.90
CA PHE A 113 -19.76 -19.54 20.40
C PHE A 113 -20.40 -18.88 21.62
N TYR A 114 -21.43 -18.08 21.39
CA TYR A 114 -22.28 -17.63 22.49
C TYR A 114 -22.86 -18.90 23.10
N PRO A 115 -22.54 -19.25 24.36
CA PRO A 115 -23.22 -20.35 25.01
C PRO A 115 -24.70 -19.94 25.09
N THR A 116 -25.55 -20.64 24.34
CA THR A 116 -27.00 -20.48 24.44
C THR A 116 -27.38 -20.68 25.91
N PRO A 117 -27.99 -19.70 26.59
CA PRO A 117 -28.42 -19.91 27.96
C PRO A 117 -29.47 -21.03 27.96
N VAL A 118 -29.11 -22.16 28.58
CA VAL A 118 -30.05 -23.25 28.84
C VAL A 118 -31.10 -22.71 29.80
N PHE A 119 -32.25 -22.31 29.27
CA PHE A 119 -33.43 -22.02 30.07
C PHE A 119 -33.84 -23.32 30.77
N GLN A 120 -33.41 -23.49 32.02
CA GLN A 120 -34.01 -24.50 32.90
C GLN A 120 -35.45 -24.07 33.18
N ALA A 121 -36.40 -24.74 32.52
CA ALA A 121 -37.79 -24.70 32.89
C ALA A 121 -37.91 -25.24 34.34
N LYS A 122 -38.18 -24.35 35.29
CA LYS A 122 -38.70 -24.76 36.61
C LYS A 122 -40.20 -24.96 36.46
N SER A 123 -40.62 -26.22 36.41
CA SER A 123 -42.01 -26.59 36.69
C SER A 123 -42.25 -26.43 38.19
N PHE A 124 -43.21 -25.58 38.55
CA PHE A 124 -43.94 -25.62 39.83
C PHE A 124 -45.40 -25.31 39.55
#